data_AF-A0A6G1S0A0-F1
#
_entry.id   AF-A0A6G1S0A0-F1
#
_cell.length_a   1.000
_cell.length_b   1.000
_cell.length_c   1.000
_cell.angle_alpha   90.00
_cell.angle_beta   90.00
_cell.angle_gamma   90.00
#
_symmetry.space_group_name_H-M   'P 1'
#
loop_
_entity.id
_entity.type
_entity.pdbx_description
1 polymer ?
#
loop_
_entity_poly.entity_id
_entity_poly.type
_entity_poly.pdbx_seq_one_letter_code
_entity_poly.pdbx_strand_id
1 'polypeptide(L)'
;AVSWHHDENLVERSTVAVYSYSCEEKGSAMEGSNEQTLKGRDPAVWHVGLKVAWDIETPGLAIPLHQGDFYLMLDDLNMTHQHCVLAGFSPRFSSTHRVADCSRGTLEYILGQCELALQNLQTDSDSMALSLKSLETAVIKQVGEIHNEVEFEWLRQFWFQGKRYLKFTDWWLKPMAKLEEFWRKMEIMTSLVLSEVGKKEQIK
;
A
#
# COMPACT_ATOMS: atom_id res chain seq x y z
N ALA A 1 -4.87 -7.83 18.68
CA ALA A 1 -5.44 -6.87 17.72
C ALA A 1 -4.74 -6.96 16.36
N VAL A 2 -3.40 -6.96 16.35
CA VAL A 2 -2.59 -7.21 15.15
C VAL A 2 -1.54 -8.27 15.50
N SER A 3 -1.35 -9.26 14.64
CA SER A 3 -0.40 -10.36 14.83
C SER A 3 1.05 -9.90 14.67
N TRP A 4 2.02 -10.78 14.97
CA TRP A 4 3.43 -10.54 14.70
C TRP A 4 3.67 -10.26 13.21
N HIS A 5 4.31 -9.13 12.90
CA HIS A 5 4.61 -8.72 11.53
C HIS A 5 5.81 -7.77 11.50
N HIS A 6 6.26 -7.51 10.27
CA HIS A 6 7.10 -6.38 9.90
C HIS A 6 6.21 -5.38 9.14
N ASP A 7 6.46 -4.09 9.31
CA ASP A 7 5.83 -3.09 8.47
C ASP A 7 6.39 -3.19 7.04
N GLU A 8 5.48 -3.29 6.05
CA GLU A 8 5.81 -3.38 4.63
C GLU A 8 5.82 -1.99 3.97
N ASN A 9 6.41 -1.93 2.77
CA ASN A 9 6.46 -0.75 1.91
C ASN A 9 7.02 0.52 2.59
N LEU A 10 8.09 0.35 3.39
CA LEU A 10 8.80 1.43 4.04
C LEU A 10 10.14 1.69 3.34
N VAL A 11 10.57 2.95 3.33
CA VAL A 11 11.96 3.29 2.97
C VAL A 11 12.90 2.56 3.93
N GLU A 12 13.99 2.00 3.40
CA GLU A 12 14.96 1.24 4.19
C GLU A 12 15.46 2.05 5.40
N ARG A 13 15.45 1.42 6.58
CA ARG A 13 15.83 2.01 7.89
C ARG A 13 15.07 3.28 8.27
N SER A 14 13.93 3.55 7.64
CA SER A 14 13.10 4.68 8.02
C SER A 14 12.41 4.46 9.37
N THR A 15 12.20 5.55 10.09
CA THR A 15 11.53 5.52 11.39
C THR A 15 10.02 5.37 11.23
N VAL A 16 9.42 4.54 12.09
CA VAL A 16 7.97 4.50 12.31
C VAL A 16 7.66 5.12 13.66
N ALA A 17 6.73 6.09 13.68
CA ALA A 17 6.30 6.76 14.90
C ALA A 17 4.82 6.49 15.15
N VAL A 18 4.48 6.07 16.37
CA VAL A 18 3.11 5.69 16.72
C VAL A 18 2.63 6.49 17.92
N TYR A 19 1.58 7.29 17.72
CA TYR A 19 0.79 7.85 18.80
C TYR A 19 -0.34 6.89 19.17
N SER A 20 -0.48 6.58 20.46
CA SER A 20 -1.47 5.65 20.98
C SER A 20 -2.53 6.37 21.80
N TYR A 21 -3.80 6.09 21.52
CA TYR A 21 -4.92 6.68 22.23
C TYR A 21 -5.91 5.61 22.68
N SER A 22 -5.76 5.15 23.92
CA SER A 22 -6.73 4.29 24.57
C SER A 22 -7.90 5.13 25.07
N CYS A 23 -9.13 4.71 24.77
CA CYS A 23 -10.31 5.37 25.31
C CYS A 23 -10.47 4.94 26.77
N GLU A 24 -10.24 5.86 27.71
CA GLU A 24 -10.64 5.63 29.09
C GLU A 24 -12.17 5.63 29.17
N GLU A 25 -12.75 4.63 29.81
CA GLU A 25 -14.16 4.70 30.19
C GLU A 25 -14.29 5.76 31.28
N LYS A 26 -14.95 6.88 30.97
CA LYS A 26 -15.41 7.83 31.99
C LYS A 26 -16.42 7.13 32.90
N GLY A 27 -15.95 6.43 33.93
CA GLY A 27 -16.82 5.76 34.90
C GLY A 27 -16.23 4.56 35.63
N SER A 28 -15.10 4.01 35.21
CA SER A 28 -14.48 2.87 35.92
C SER A 28 -13.14 3.27 36.54
N ALA A 29 -13.20 4.18 37.51
CA ALA A 29 -12.38 3.96 38.69
C ALA A 29 -12.86 2.64 39.31
N MET A 30 -12.36 1.51 38.80
CA MET A 30 -12.49 0.24 39.49
C MET A 30 -11.74 0.41 40.80
N GLU A 31 -12.51 0.77 41.83
CA GLU A 31 -12.11 0.62 43.22
C GLU A 31 -11.59 -0.80 43.41
N GLY A 32 -10.31 -0.90 43.77
CA GLY A 32 -9.72 -2.08 44.41
C GLY A 32 -9.76 -3.37 43.61
N SER A 33 -8.93 -3.50 42.56
CA SER A 33 -8.43 -4.83 42.23
C SER A 33 -7.28 -5.14 43.18
N ASN A 34 -7.49 -6.09 44.09
CA ASN A 34 -6.45 -6.71 44.91
C ASN A 34 -5.14 -6.83 44.11
N GLU A 35 -4.01 -6.48 44.73
CA GLU A 35 -2.65 -6.84 44.29
C GLU A 35 -2.49 -8.37 44.27
N GLN A 36 -3.25 -9.07 43.41
CA GLN A 36 -2.85 -10.35 42.91
C GLN A 36 -1.65 -10.07 42.05
N THR A 37 -0.49 -10.62 42.42
CA THR A 37 0.70 -10.67 41.59
C THR A 37 0.34 -11.27 40.22
N LEU A 38 -0.07 -10.43 39.29
CA LEU A 38 -0.35 -10.81 37.92
C LEU A 38 0.99 -11.25 37.32
N LYS A 39 1.09 -12.54 36.98
CA LYS A 39 2.24 -13.04 36.22
C LYS A 39 2.10 -12.55 34.78
N GLY A 40 2.98 -11.64 34.37
CA GLY A 40 3.05 -11.14 33.00
C GLY A 40 2.32 -9.80 32.81
N ARG A 41 1.94 -9.51 31.57
CA ARG A 41 1.31 -8.24 31.17
C ARG A 41 -0.12 -8.10 31.71
N ASP A 42 -0.56 -6.87 31.92
CA ASP A 42 -1.94 -6.57 32.32
C ASP A 42 -2.95 -6.85 31.17
N PRO A 43 -3.93 -7.75 31.36
CA PRO A 43 -4.97 -8.03 30.35
C PRO A 43 -5.80 -6.82 29.93
N ALA A 44 -6.00 -5.85 30.84
CA ALA A 44 -6.85 -4.69 30.63
C ALA A 44 -6.18 -3.59 29.80
N VAL A 45 -4.85 -3.52 29.82
CA VAL A 45 -4.06 -2.45 29.19
C VAL A 45 -3.63 -2.86 27.78
N TRP A 46 -3.63 -1.88 26.86
CA TRP A 46 -3.09 -2.05 25.51
C TRP A 46 -1.57 -2.10 25.55
N HIS A 47 -0.95 -2.98 24.76
CA HIS A 47 0.51 -3.05 24.68
C HIS A 47 0.99 -3.15 23.23
N VAL A 48 2.20 -2.65 22.98
CA VAL A 48 2.99 -3.06 21.82
C VAL A 48 3.90 -4.21 22.25
N GLY A 49 3.84 -5.31 21.51
CA GLY A 49 4.73 -6.44 21.67
C GLY A 49 5.93 -6.32 20.74
N LEU A 50 7.13 -6.68 21.20
CA LEU A 50 8.35 -6.70 20.40
C LEU A 50 9.11 -8.02 20.63
N LYS A 51 9.62 -8.63 19.54
CA LYS A 51 10.51 -9.79 19.61
C LYS A 51 11.55 -9.74 18.51
N VAL A 52 12.71 -10.36 18.74
CA VAL A 52 13.71 -10.59 17.70
C VAL A 52 13.10 -11.49 16.62
N ALA A 53 13.32 -11.17 15.34
CA ALA A 53 12.81 -11.98 14.24
C ALA A 53 13.39 -13.40 14.30
N TRP A 54 12.56 -14.41 14.02
CA TRP A 54 12.96 -15.84 14.04
C TRP A 54 13.37 -16.42 15.40
N ASP A 55 13.33 -15.63 16.47
CA ASP A 55 13.71 -16.04 17.82
C ASP A 55 12.49 -16.07 18.75
N ILE A 56 12.32 -17.18 19.47
CA ILE A 56 11.30 -17.34 20.53
C ILE A 56 11.90 -17.73 21.89
N GLU A 57 13.23 -17.85 21.96
CA GLU A 57 13.99 -18.15 23.17
C GLU A 57 14.28 -16.86 23.95
N THR A 58 14.66 -15.79 23.23
CA THR A 58 14.80 -14.47 23.83
C THR A 58 13.43 -13.97 24.29
N PRO A 59 13.23 -13.64 25.58
CA PRO A 59 11.95 -13.15 26.08
C PRO A 59 11.50 -11.89 25.34
N GLY A 60 10.31 -11.92 24.76
CA GLY A 60 9.70 -10.76 24.12
C GLY A 60 9.32 -9.67 25.13
N LEU A 61 9.23 -8.44 24.65
CA LEU A 61 8.76 -7.29 25.43
C LEU A 61 7.27 -7.05 25.19
N ALA A 62 6.53 -6.72 26.25
CA ALA A 62 5.18 -6.20 26.18
C ALA A 62 5.16 -4.84 26.88
N ILE A 63 5.15 -3.76 26.10
CA ILE A 63 5.26 -2.39 26.60
C ILE A 63 3.86 -1.79 26.74
N PRO A 64 3.42 -1.38 27.94
CA PRO A 64 2.09 -0.81 28.15
C PRO A 64 1.94 0.52 27.42
N LEU A 65 0.75 0.76 26.88
CA LEU A 65 0.38 1.97 26.13
C LEU A 65 -0.86 2.60 26.77
N HIS A 66 -0.62 3.66 27.54
CA HIS A 66 -1.67 4.49 28.12
C HIS A 66 -2.14 5.55 27.11
N GLN A 67 -3.14 6.32 27.52
CA GLN A 67 -3.68 7.39 26.70
C GLN A 67 -2.63 8.47 26.45
N GLY A 68 -2.29 8.70 25.19
CA GLY A 68 -1.35 9.75 24.79
C GLY A 68 0.11 9.30 24.70
N ASP A 69 0.42 8.07 25.10
CA ASP A 69 1.76 7.51 24.93
C ASP A 69 2.13 7.42 23.44
N PHE A 70 3.40 7.65 23.14
CA PHE A 70 3.95 7.44 21.81
C PHE A 70 5.21 6.59 21.88
N TYR A 71 5.47 5.83 20.81
CA TYR A 71 6.70 5.05 20.67
C TYR A 71 7.28 5.17 19.26
N LEU A 72 8.58 4.90 19.16
CA LEU A 72 9.35 5.03 17.94
C LEU A 72 10.05 3.70 17.63
N MET A 73 9.96 3.24 16.40
CA MET A 73 10.80 2.18 15.86
C MET A 73 11.85 2.84 14.97
N LEU A 74 13.11 2.83 15.42
CA LEU A 74 14.21 3.55 14.80
C LEU A 74 15.07 2.62 13.94
N ASP A 75 15.66 3.17 12.88
CA ASP A 75 16.63 2.48 12.01
C ASP A 75 16.11 1.09 11.55
N ASP A 76 16.93 0.05 11.69
CA ASP A 76 16.63 -1.31 11.29
C ASP A 76 15.73 -2.10 12.26
N LEU A 77 15.14 -1.47 13.28
CA LEU A 77 14.31 -2.18 14.27
C LEU A 77 13.14 -2.93 13.61
N ASN A 78 12.49 -2.31 12.62
CA ASN A 78 11.40 -2.97 11.88
C ASN A 78 11.91 -4.12 10.97
N MET A 79 13.20 -4.18 10.66
CA MET A 79 13.81 -5.25 9.86
C MET A 79 14.28 -6.40 10.75
N THR A 80 14.87 -6.08 11.90
CA THR A 80 15.50 -7.06 12.81
C THR A 80 14.53 -7.65 13.83
N HIS A 81 13.43 -6.95 14.10
CA HIS A 81 12.41 -7.36 15.06
C HIS A 81 11.02 -7.42 14.43
N GLN A 82 10.18 -8.29 14.98
CA GLN A 82 8.75 -8.30 14.71
C GLN A 82 8.02 -7.58 15.83
N HIS A 83 6.93 -6.92 15.49
CA HIS A 83 6.05 -6.30 16.48
C HIS A 83 4.61 -6.78 16.32
N CYS A 84 3.84 -6.68 17.40
CA CYS A 84 2.41 -6.99 17.41
C CYS A 84 1.65 -6.01 18.30
N VAL A 85 0.31 -6.00 18.18
CA VAL A 85 -0.55 -5.18 19.04
C VAL A 85 -1.40 -6.08 19.92
N LEU A 86 -1.09 -6.07 21.21
CA LEU A 86 -1.81 -6.80 22.25
C LEU A 86 -3.00 -5.97 22.71
N ALA A 87 -4.20 -6.54 22.63
CA ALA A 87 -5.43 -5.84 22.96
C ALA A 87 -5.60 -5.68 24.48
N GLY A 88 -5.99 -4.48 24.88
CA GLY A 88 -6.63 -4.22 26.17
C GLY A 88 -8.15 -4.40 26.07
N PHE A 89 -8.88 -4.03 27.13
CA PHE A 89 -10.34 -4.18 27.16
C PHE A 89 -11.08 -3.02 26.50
N SER A 90 -10.56 -1.80 26.61
CA SER A 90 -11.23 -0.62 26.06
C SER A 90 -10.96 -0.43 24.57
N PRO A 91 -11.83 0.28 23.83
CA PRO A 91 -11.53 0.74 22.49
C PRO A 91 -10.24 1.58 22.45
N ARG A 92 -9.50 1.50 21.35
CA ARG A 92 -8.23 2.21 21.18
C ARG A 92 -8.03 2.61 19.73
N PHE A 93 -7.51 3.81 19.55
CA PHE A 93 -7.04 4.35 18.28
C PHE A 93 -5.52 4.48 18.30
N SER A 94 -4.93 4.53 17.11
CA SER A 94 -3.52 4.87 16.95
C SER A 94 -3.30 5.61 15.65
N SER A 95 -2.32 6.50 15.64
CA SER A 95 -1.78 7.12 14.43
C SER A 95 -0.38 6.60 14.20
N THR A 96 -0.19 5.80 13.14
CA THR A 96 1.10 5.19 12.78
C THR A 96 1.69 5.94 11.60
N HIS A 97 2.61 6.86 11.88
CA HIS A 97 3.30 7.69 10.91
C HIS A 97 4.46 6.91 10.29
N ARG A 98 4.54 6.92 8.95
CA ARG A 98 5.44 6.09 8.15
C ARG A 98 6.10 6.92 7.06
N VAL A 99 7.29 6.49 6.65
CA VAL A 99 7.92 6.94 5.39
C VAL A 99 7.70 5.82 4.37
N ALA A 100 6.59 5.88 3.64
CA ALA A 100 6.28 4.89 2.63
C ALA A 100 7.31 4.95 1.49
N ASP A 101 7.76 3.80 1.00
CA ASP A 101 8.49 3.75 -0.28
C ASP A 101 7.49 3.98 -1.42
N CYS A 102 7.38 5.25 -1.81
CA CYS A 102 6.48 5.68 -2.86
C CYS A 102 7.21 5.95 -4.18
N SER A 103 8.43 5.44 -4.37
CA SER A 103 9.22 5.61 -5.60
C SER A 103 8.43 5.25 -6.88
N ARG A 104 7.55 4.24 -6.78
CA ARG A 104 6.61 3.81 -7.84
C ARG A 104 5.13 3.92 -7.43
N GLY A 105 4.85 4.50 -6.27
CA GLY A 105 3.54 4.53 -5.63
C GLY A 105 2.83 5.89 -5.66
N THR A 106 3.30 6.84 -6.49
CA THR A 106 2.70 8.19 -6.59
C THR A 106 1.93 8.37 -7.90
N LEU A 107 0.91 9.23 -7.84
CA LEU A 107 0.10 9.55 -9.01
C LEU A 107 0.94 10.15 -10.14
N GLU A 108 1.91 11.01 -9.80
CA GLU A 108 2.83 11.61 -10.76
C GLU A 108 3.65 10.55 -11.50
N TYR A 109 4.21 9.58 -10.77
CA TYR A 109 4.94 8.46 -11.37
C TYR A 109 4.08 7.69 -12.38
N ILE A 110 2.91 7.20 -11.99
CA ILE A 110 2.10 6.37 -12.90
C ILE A 110 1.56 7.15 -14.09
N LEU A 111 1.23 8.44 -13.91
CA LEU A 111 0.84 9.29 -15.03
C LEU A 111 2.00 9.46 -16.01
N GLY A 112 3.22 9.67 -15.52
CA GLY A 112 4.43 9.72 -16.34
C GLY A 112 4.68 8.43 -17.11
N GLN A 113 4.49 7.28 -16.47
CA GLN A 113 4.60 5.96 -17.12
C GLN A 113 3.56 5.81 -18.24
N CYS A 114 2.29 6.12 -17.97
CA CYS A 114 1.24 6.05 -18.99
C CYS A 114 1.52 7.00 -20.17
N GLU A 115 1.96 8.23 -19.89
CA GLU A 115 2.31 9.21 -20.93
C GLU A 115 3.49 8.71 -21.78
N LEU A 116 4.50 8.08 -21.16
CA LEU A 116 5.61 7.43 -21.85
C LEU A 116 5.12 6.30 -22.78
N ALA A 117 4.26 5.40 -22.29
CA ALA A 117 3.72 4.32 -23.12
C ALA A 117 2.95 4.84 -24.34
N LEU A 118 2.12 5.88 -24.13
CA LEU A 118 1.32 6.48 -25.20
C LEU A 118 2.14 7.24 -26.24
N GLN A 119 3.43 7.51 -26.00
CA GLN A 119 4.30 8.07 -27.04
C GLN A 119 4.42 7.14 -28.26
N ASN A 120 4.22 5.83 -28.09
CA ASN A 120 4.24 4.87 -29.20
C ASN A 120 2.92 4.83 -29.99
N LEU A 121 1.87 5.53 -29.55
CA LEU A 121 0.61 5.65 -30.29
C LEU A 121 0.66 6.86 -31.22
N GLN A 122 0.17 6.69 -32.45
CA GLN A 122 -0.02 7.79 -33.40
C GLN A 122 -1.37 7.68 -34.11
N THR A 123 -1.87 8.83 -34.55
CA THR A 123 -3.04 8.92 -35.42
C THR A 123 -2.55 9.23 -36.82
N ASP A 124 -2.93 8.40 -37.79
CA ASP A 124 -2.66 8.61 -39.20
C ASP A 124 -3.44 9.84 -39.71
N SER A 125 -2.75 10.79 -40.33
CA SER A 125 -3.32 12.08 -40.76
C SER A 125 -4.41 11.93 -41.81
N ASP A 126 -4.32 10.87 -42.62
CA ASP A 126 -5.16 10.72 -43.81
C ASP A 126 -6.42 9.90 -43.51
N SER A 127 -6.33 8.95 -42.58
CA SER A 127 -7.41 8.00 -42.26
C SER A 127 -8.03 8.21 -40.87
N MET A 128 -7.45 9.06 -40.03
CA MET A 128 -7.74 9.15 -38.58
C MET A 128 -7.57 7.81 -37.84
N ALA A 129 -6.98 6.79 -38.47
CA ALA A 129 -6.78 5.49 -37.86
C ALA A 129 -5.61 5.51 -36.88
N LEU A 130 -5.75 4.76 -35.79
CA LEU A 130 -4.68 4.60 -34.81
C LEU A 130 -3.67 3.55 -35.29
N SER A 131 -2.38 3.85 -35.15
CA SER A 131 -1.28 2.93 -35.44
C SER A 131 -0.15 3.08 -34.41
N LEU A 132 0.78 2.13 -34.42
CA LEU A 132 1.97 2.16 -33.55
C LEU A 132 3.15 2.77 -34.30
N LYS A 133 3.92 3.64 -33.62
CA LYS A 133 5.13 4.26 -34.20
C LYS A 133 6.27 3.25 -34.37
N SER A 134 6.42 2.35 -33.41
CA SER A 134 7.45 1.32 -33.38
C SER A 134 6.87 -0.04 -32.97
N LEU A 135 7.34 -1.08 -33.64
CA LEU A 135 7.09 -2.50 -33.35
C LEU A 135 8.34 -3.19 -32.79
N GLU A 136 9.34 -2.42 -32.36
CA GLU A 136 10.52 -2.96 -31.71
C GLU A 136 10.14 -3.68 -30.41
N THR A 137 10.70 -4.87 -30.20
CA THR A 137 10.36 -5.73 -29.05
C THR A 137 10.53 -5.03 -27.72
N ALA A 138 11.57 -4.20 -27.55
CA ALA A 138 11.80 -3.44 -26.33
C ALA A 138 10.68 -2.43 -26.05
N VAL A 139 10.21 -1.71 -27.08
CA VAL A 139 9.13 -0.72 -26.96
C VAL A 139 7.80 -1.40 -26.67
N ILE A 140 7.47 -2.48 -27.40
CA ILE A 140 6.23 -3.23 -27.16
C ILE A 140 6.20 -3.84 -25.77
N LYS A 141 7.33 -4.40 -25.30
CA LYS A 141 7.46 -4.92 -23.95
C LYS A 141 7.22 -3.84 -22.90
N GLN A 142 7.84 -2.66 -23.06
CA GLN A 142 7.67 -1.54 -22.12
C GLN A 142 6.20 -1.08 -22.05
N VAL A 143 5.54 -0.94 -23.19
CA VAL A 143 4.10 -0.60 -23.22
C VAL A 143 3.27 -1.65 -22.49
N GLY A 144 3.53 -2.94 -22.73
CA GLY A 144 2.81 -4.03 -22.06
C GLY A 144 3.03 -4.08 -20.54
N GLU A 145 4.26 -3.80 -20.09
CA GLU A 145 4.57 -3.72 -18.65
C GLU A 145 3.84 -2.55 -17.99
N ILE A 146 3.82 -1.36 -18.61
CA ILE A 146 3.11 -0.18 -18.10
C ILE A 146 1.59 -0.40 -18.12
N HIS A 147 1.08 -1.06 -19.16
CA HIS A 147 -0.34 -1.42 -19.29
C HIS A 147 -0.79 -2.30 -18.11
N ASN A 148 0.00 -3.33 -17.77
CA ASN A 148 -0.25 -4.15 -16.59
C ASN A 148 -0.12 -3.36 -15.28
N GLU A 149 0.90 -2.50 -15.16
CA GLU A 149 1.14 -1.70 -13.96
C GLU A 149 -0.06 -0.79 -13.63
N VAL A 150 -0.56 -0.03 -14.61
CA VAL A 150 -1.75 0.82 -14.38
C VAL A 150 -3.01 0.00 -14.11
N GLU A 151 -3.14 -1.17 -14.71
CA GLU A 151 -4.30 -2.03 -14.48
C GLU A 151 -4.33 -2.60 -13.07
N PHE A 152 -3.24 -3.27 -12.67
CA PHE A 152 -3.23 -4.10 -11.47
C PHE A 152 -2.83 -3.35 -10.21
N GLU A 153 -1.89 -2.41 -10.29
CA GLU A 153 -1.41 -1.66 -9.12
C GLU A 153 -2.27 -0.42 -8.82
N TRP A 154 -3.03 0.07 -9.82
CA TRP A 154 -3.83 1.30 -9.67
C TRP A 154 -5.32 1.06 -9.82
N LEU A 155 -5.80 0.73 -11.03
CA LEU A 155 -7.24 0.67 -11.31
C LEU A 155 -7.93 -0.41 -10.49
N ARG A 156 -7.41 -1.64 -10.53
CA ARG A 156 -8.00 -2.76 -9.79
C ARG A 156 -7.89 -2.57 -8.28
N GLN A 157 -6.75 -2.08 -7.77
CA GLN A 157 -6.60 -1.77 -6.33
C GLN A 157 -7.62 -0.73 -5.86
N PHE A 158 -7.81 0.34 -6.63
CA PHE A 158 -8.72 1.43 -6.29
C PHE A 158 -10.18 0.96 -6.30
N TRP A 159 -10.60 0.27 -7.36
CA TRP A 159 -12.00 -0.16 -7.50
C TRP A 159 -12.35 -1.34 -6.60
N PHE A 160 -11.40 -2.20 -6.24
CA PHE A 160 -11.61 -3.30 -5.30
C PHE A 160 -12.05 -2.80 -3.92
N GLN A 161 -11.55 -1.64 -3.48
CA GLN A 161 -11.94 -1.02 -2.22
C GLN A 161 -13.35 -0.40 -2.25
N GLY A 162 -13.98 -0.35 -3.43
CA GLY A 162 -15.28 0.28 -3.66
C GLY A 162 -15.24 1.79 -3.43
N LYS A 163 -16.40 2.42 -3.19
CA LYS A 163 -16.54 3.88 -3.03
C LYS A 163 -16.27 4.37 -1.59
N ARG A 164 -15.47 3.66 -0.80
CA ARG A 164 -15.27 3.96 0.63
C ARG A 164 -14.64 5.33 0.87
N TYR A 165 -13.66 5.71 0.05
CA TYR A 165 -12.96 7.00 0.15
C TYR A 165 -13.88 8.19 -0.14
N LEU A 166 -14.95 8.03 -0.94
CA LEU A 166 -15.90 9.11 -1.26
C LEU A 166 -16.65 9.66 -0.06
N LYS A 167 -16.67 8.92 1.06
CA LYS A 167 -17.17 9.44 2.33
C LYS A 167 -16.31 10.57 2.90
N PHE A 168 -15.04 10.64 2.50
CA PHE A 168 -14.04 11.56 3.05
C PHE A 168 -13.50 12.54 2.00
N THR A 169 -13.34 12.11 0.75
CA THR A 169 -12.78 12.96 -0.32
C THR A 169 -13.13 12.44 -1.72
N ASP A 170 -13.27 13.35 -2.68
CA ASP A 170 -13.45 13.08 -4.11
C ASP A 170 -12.15 13.21 -4.93
N TRP A 171 -11.02 13.49 -4.28
CA TRP A 171 -9.74 13.82 -4.91
C TRP A 171 -9.30 12.81 -5.98
N TRP A 172 -9.53 11.51 -5.74
CA TRP A 172 -9.13 10.43 -6.63
C TRP A 172 -10.01 10.23 -7.86
N LEU A 173 -11.19 10.85 -7.95
CA LEU A 173 -12.12 10.61 -9.05
C LEU A 173 -11.56 11.02 -10.41
N LYS A 174 -11.05 12.25 -10.52
CA LYS A 174 -10.47 12.75 -11.79
C LYS A 174 -9.18 12.01 -12.15
N PRO A 175 -8.22 11.79 -11.23
CA PRO A 175 -7.04 10.96 -11.50
C PRO A 175 -7.37 9.57 -12.04
N MET A 176 -8.30 8.86 -11.40
CA MET A 176 -8.63 7.48 -11.77
C MET A 176 -9.35 7.42 -13.11
N ALA A 177 -10.21 8.39 -13.43
CA ALA A 177 -10.80 8.51 -14.77
C ALA A 177 -9.73 8.75 -15.86
N LYS A 178 -8.72 9.58 -15.59
CA LYS A 178 -7.59 9.79 -16.52
C LYS A 178 -6.77 8.51 -16.71
N LEU A 179 -6.49 7.78 -15.64
CA LEU A 179 -5.78 6.48 -15.73
C LEU A 179 -6.60 5.44 -16.50
N GLU A 180 -7.92 5.41 -16.34
CA GLU A 180 -8.80 4.52 -17.12
C GLU A 180 -8.79 4.88 -18.61
N GLU A 181 -8.77 6.17 -18.97
CA GLU A 181 -8.63 6.61 -20.36
C GLU A 181 -7.29 6.15 -20.96
N PHE A 182 -6.19 6.30 -20.22
CA PHE A 182 -4.88 5.82 -20.64
C PHE A 182 -4.84 4.30 -20.81
N TRP A 183 -5.38 3.56 -19.86
CA TRP A 183 -5.52 2.10 -19.94
C TRP A 183 -6.33 1.68 -21.19
N ARG A 184 -7.46 2.33 -21.49
CA ARG A 184 -8.25 2.06 -22.70
C ARG A 184 -7.47 2.30 -23.99
N LYS A 185 -6.60 3.32 -24.04
CA LYS A 185 -5.72 3.54 -25.19
C LYS A 185 -4.68 2.43 -25.32
N MET A 186 -4.14 1.93 -24.20
CA MET A 186 -3.21 0.81 -24.20
C MET A 186 -3.86 -0.53 -24.59
N GLU A 187 -5.14 -0.75 -24.27
CA GLU A 187 -5.93 -1.88 -24.84
C GLU A 187 -5.96 -1.85 -26.37
N ILE A 188 -6.17 -0.66 -26.97
CA ILE A 188 -6.12 -0.49 -28.42
C ILE A 188 -4.71 -0.80 -28.95
N MET A 189 -3.66 -0.32 -28.27
CA MET A 189 -2.28 -0.61 -28.66
C MET A 189 -1.99 -2.12 -28.65
N THR A 190 -2.46 -2.85 -27.63
CA THR A 190 -2.34 -4.31 -27.56
C THR A 190 -3.07 -4.99 -28.73
N SER A 191 -4.27 -4.53 -29.09
CA SER A 191 -4.99 -5.02 -30.27
C SER A 191 -4.23 -4.78 -31.58
N LEU A 192 -3.57 -3.63 -31.72
CA LEU A 192 -2.73 -3.29 -32.89
C LEU A 192 -1.51 -4.23 -33.00
N VAL A 193 -0.85 -4.53 -31.87
CA VAL A 193 0.26 -5.50 -31.83
C VAL A 193 -0.23 -6.88 -32.28
N LEU A 194 -1.34 -7.37 -31.73
CA LEU A 194 -1.90 -8.68 -32.08
C LEU A 194 -2.26 -8.76 -33.57
N SER A 195 -2.85 -7.70 -34.11
CA SER A 195 -3.19 -7.62 -35.54
C SER A 195 -1.96 -7.73 -36.43
N GLU A 196 -0.84 -7.12 -36.03
CA GLU A 196 0.41 -7.17 -36.80
C GLU A 196 1.11 -8.53 -36.71
N VAL A 197 1.03 -9.20 -35.55
CA VAL A 197 1.50 -10.58 -35.41
C VAL A 197 0.69 -11.52 -36.30
N GLY A 198 -0.64 -11.38 -36.32
CA GLY A 198 -1.52 -12.21 -37.16
C GLY A 198 -1.27 -12.05 -38.66
N LYS A 199 -0.91 -10.86 -39.15
CA LYS A 199 -0.51 -10.66 -40.55
C LYS A 199 0.77 -11.43 -40.91
N LYS A 200 1.76 -11.47 -40.01
CA LYS A 200 3.02 -12.18 -40.25
C LYS A 200 2.85 -13.69 -40.31
N GLU A 201 1.88 -14.24 -39.59
CA GLU A 201 1.54 -15.67 -39.63
C GLU A 201 0.83 -16.08 -40.92
N GLN A 202 0.07 -15.19 -41.55
CA GLN A 202 -0.61 -15.46 -42.83
C GLN A 202 0.31 -15.38 -44.07
N ILE A 203 1.51 -14.82 -43.92
CA ILE A 203 2.49 -14.65 -45.01
C ILE A 203 3.54 -15.78 -45.02
N LYS A 204 3.51 -16.69 -44.04
CA LYS A 204 4.34 -17.91 -43.99
C LYS A 204 3.52 -19.13 -44.39
#